data_AF-A0A9N9ITH1-F1
#
_entry.id   AF-A0A9N9ITH1-F1
#
_cell.length_a   1.000
_cell.length_b   1.000
_cell.length_c   1.000
_cell.angle_alpha   90.00
_cell.angle_beta   90.00
_cell.angle_gamma   90.00
#
_symmetry.space_group_name_H-M   'P 1'
#
loop_
_entity.id
_entity.type
_entity.pdbx_description
1 polymer ?
#
loop_
_entity_poly.entity_id
_entity_poly.type
_entity_poly.pdbx_seq_one_letter_code
_entity_poly.pdbx_strand_id
1 'polypeptide(L)'
;KYWNRDPNLWGCLNDWDIYFIENVNGCTKHDAHRSLSFELDILLVGLPVDSRGYSKAVTLRKSLEEQHYRALQLLLSDFSHKARCFLPEVG
;
A
#
# COMPACT_ATOMS: atom_id res chain seq x y z
N LYS A 1 -3.46 -19.63 0.89
CA LYS A 1 -3.45 -18.30 0.20
C LYS A 1 -4.15 -17.30 1.12
N TYR A 2 -3.48 -16.21 1.47
CA TYR A 2 -3.78 -15.26 2.56
C TYR A 2 -5.27 -14.97 2.82
N TRP A 3 -6.09 -14.80 1.78
CA TRP A 3 -7.49 -14.38 1.85
C TRP A 3 -8.49 -15.50 2.17
N ASN A 4 -8.09 -16.77 2.11
CA ASN A 4 -8.97 -17.92 2.36
C ASN A 4 -9.23 -18.17 3.86
N ARG A 5 -8.96 -17.17 4.71
CA ARG A 5 -9.18 -17.22 6.16
C ARG A 5 -10.27 -16.24 6.56
N ASP A 6 -10.77 -16.38 7.78
CA ASP A 6 -11.73 -15.44 8.36
C ASP A 6 -11.24 -13.98 8.14
N PRO A 7 -12.07 -13.10 7.53
CA PRO A 7 -11.76 -11.68 7.39
C PRO A 7 -11.34 -10.95 8.67
N ASN A 8 -11.78 -11.41 9.84
CA ASN A 8 -11.34 -10.87 11.13
C ASN A 8 -9.84 -11.12 11.39
N LEU A 9 -9.25 -12.11 10.72
CA LEU A 9 -7.83 -12.44 10.78
C LEU A 9 -7.04 -11.81 9.63
N TRP A 10 -7.68 -11.07 8.73
CA TRP A 10 -6.94 -10.28 7.74
C TRP A 10 -6.18 -9.20 8.49
N GLY A 11 -4.86 -9.17 8.30
CA GLY A 11 -3.99 -8.23 8.99
C GLY A 11 -4.17 -6.80 8.49
N CYS A 12 -3.21 -5.97 8.83
CA CYS A 12 -3.00 -4.65 8.26
C CYS A 12 -2.13 -4.75 6.98
N LEU A 13 -1.83 -3.59 6.40
CA LEU A 13 -0.93 -3.48 5.25
C LEU A 13 0.45 -4.08 5.52
N ASN A 14 1.00 -3.90 6.74
CA ASN A 14 2.30 -4.44 7.10
C ASN A 14 2.29 -5.98 7.21
N ASP A 15 1.19 -6.56 7.68
CA ASP A 15 1.04 -8.03 7.72
C ASP A 15 1.00 -8.63 6.32
N TRP A 16 0.43 -7.90 5.36
CA TRP A 16 0.51 -8.28 3.95
C TRP A 16 1.93 -8.18 3.41
N ASP A 17 2.64 -7.08 3.68
CA ASP A 17 4.01 -6.88 3.24
C ASP A 17 4.92 -8.02 3.73
N ILE A 18 4.82 -8.37 5.02
CA ILE A 18 5.55 -9.50 5.61
C ILE A 18 5.18 -10.80 4.91
N TYR A 19 3.89 -11.13 4.83
CA TYR A 19 3.43 -12.36 4.19
C TYR A 19 3.93 -12.47 2.75
N PHE A 20 3.81 -11.40 1.96
CA PHE A 20 4.18 -11.42 0.56
C PHE A 20 5.70 -11.60 0.39
N ILE A 21 6.51 -10.87 1.17
CA ILE A 21 7.97 -10.94 1.12
C ILE A 21 8.48 -12.31 1.55
N GLU A 22 7.90 -12.90 2.60
CA GLU A 22 8.27 -14.24 3.06
C GLU A 22 7.91 -15.34 2.05
N ASN A 23 6.89 -15.11 1.21
CA ASN A 23 6.38 -16.11 0.26
C ASN A 23 6.88 -15.89 -1.18
N VAL A 24 7.46 -14.73 -1.50
CA VAL A 24 7.96 -14.39 -2.84
C VAL A 24 9.40 -13.92 -2.76
N ASN A 25 10.34 -14.82 -3.09
CA ASN A 25 11.77 -14.53 -3.03
C ASN A 25 12.17 -13.34 -3.92
N GLY A 26 12.95 -12.42 -3.37
CA GLY A 26 13.53 -11.29 -4.11
C GLY A 26 12.53 -10.17 -4.43
N CYS A 27 11.31 -10.22 -3.89
CA CYS A 27 10.35 -9.14 -4.08
C CYS A 27 10.62 -7.95 -3.15
N THR A 28 10.18 -6.79 -3.59
CA THR A 28 10.27 -5.54 -2.82
C THR A 28 8.95 -5.21 -2.13
N LYS A 29 8.99 -4.25 -1.20
CA LYS A 29 7.76 -3.67 -0.62
C LYS A 29 6.84 -3.07 -1.70
N HIS A 30 7.41 -2.49 -2.75
CA HIS A 30 6.63 -1.98 -3.88
C HIS A 30 5.89 -3.10 -4.62
N ASP A 31 6.52 -4.26 -4.79
CA ASP A 31 5.87 -5.43 -5.41
C ASP A 31 4.76 -5.99 -4.53
N ALA A 32 4.96 -6.02 -3.21
CA ALA A 32 3.92 -6.38 -2.24
C ALA A 32 2.71 -5.43 -2.35
N HIS A 33 2.94 -4.12 -2.43
CA HIS A 33 1.91 -3.09 -2.57
C HIS A 33 1.14 -3.20 -3.88
N ARG A 34 1.86 -3.43 -5.00
CA ARG A 34 1.25 -3.68 -6.31
C ARG A 34 0.38 -4.94 -6.28
N SER A 35 0.89 -6.02 -5.69
CA SER A 35 0.15 -7.28 -5.53
C SER A 35 -1.11 -7.09 -4.69
N LEU A 36 -1.00 -6.39 -3.56
CA LEU A 36 -2.15 -6.07 -2.71
C LEU A 36 -3.22 -5.28 -3.48
N SER A 37 -2.79 -4.29 -4.27
CA SER A 37 -3.72 -3.49 -5.06
C SER A 37 -4.55 -4.37 -5.99
N PHE A 38 -3.92 -5.31 -6.68
CA PHE A 38 -4.60 -6.23 -7.59
C PHE A 38 -5.56 -7.17 -6.85
N GLU A 39 -5.10 -7.76 -5.75
CA GLU A 39 -5.93 -8.67 -4.93
C GLU A 39 -7.16 -7.95 -4.35
N LEU A 40 -7.00 -6.70 -3.89
CA LEU A 40 -8.10 -5.90 -3.36
C LEU A 40 -9.14 -5.56 -4.44
N ASP A 41 -8.74 -5.34 -5.70
CA ASP A 41 -9.71 -5.10 -6.79
C ASP A 41 -10.59 -6.33 -7.01
N ILE A 42 -10.00 -7.53 -6.98
CA ILE A 42 -10.73 -8.79 -7.09
C ILE A 42 -11.67 -8.98 -5.89
N LEU A 43 -11.17 -8.76 -4.66
CA LEU A 43 -11.94 -8.95 -3.44
C LEU A 43 -13.14 -7.99 -3.37
N LEU A 44 -12.95 -6.72 -3.73
CA LEU A 44 -14.02 -5.73 -3.69
C LEU A 44 -15.13 -6.00 -4.71
N VAL A 45 -14.80 -6.63 -5.85
CA VAL A 45 -15.80 -7.06 -6.84
C VAL A 45 -16.52 -8.35 -6.40
N GLY A 46 -15.81 -9.26 -5.73
CA GLY A 46 -16.32 -10.59 -5.40
C GLY A 46 -17.05 -10.70 -4.05
N LEU A 47 -16.83 -9.77 -3.11
CA LEU A 47 -17.39 -9.85 -1.76
C LEU A 47 -18.72 -9.11 -1.64
N PRO A 48 -19.68 -9.60 -0.82
CA PRO A 48 -20.89 -8.85 -0.49
C PRO A 48 -20.53 -7.54 0.21
N VAL A 49 -21.14 -6.42 -0.20
CA VAL A 49 -20.84 -5.06 0.31
C VAL A 49 -20.97 -4.97 1.84
N ASP A 50 -21.95 -5.66 2.42
CA ASP A 50 -22.20 -5.64 3.87
C ASP A 50 -21.36 -6.67 4.65
N SER A 51 -20.46 -7.39 3.96
CA SER A 51 -19.59 -8.36 4.61
C SER A 51 -18.43 -7.70 5.35
N ARG A 52 -17.95 -8.38 6.40
CA ARG A 52 -16.72 -7.99 7.10
C ARG A 52 -15.51 -8.01 6.16
N GLY A 53 -15.47 -8.96 5.22
CA GLY A 53 -14.44 -9.04 4.19
C GLY A 53 -14.39 -7.79 3.33
N TYR A 54 -15.54 -7.34 2.83
CA TYR A 54 -15.62 -6.10 2.04
C TYR A 54 -15.17 -4.89 2.85
N SER A 55 -15.70 -4.73 4.07
CA SER A 55 -15.31 -3.64 5.00
C SER A 55 -13.80 -3.62 5.28
N LYS A 56 -13.19 -4.80 5.42
CA LYS A 56 -11.75 -4.94 5.67
C LYS A 56 -10.92 -4.66 4.42
N ALA A 57 -11.36 -5.12 3.25
CA ALA A 57 -10.72 -4.81 1.98
C ALA A 57 -10.72 -3.29 1.68
N VAL A 58 -11.83 -2.60 1.95
CA VAL A 58 -11.90 -1.13 1.85
C VAL A 58 -10.89 -0.45 2.79
N THR A 59 -10.78 -0.93 4.03
CA THR A 59 -9.80 -0.40 4.98
C THR A 59 -8.37 -0.56 4.48
N LEU A 60 -8.02 -1.75 3.97
CA LEU A 60 -6.69 -2.03 3.41
C LEU A 60 -6.40 -1.16 2.17
N ARG A 61 -7.40 -0.96 1.30
CA ARG A 61 -7.29 -0.08 0.12
C ARG A 61 -6.91 1.34 0.53
N LYS A 62 -7.61 1.91 1.52
CA LYS A 62 -7.32 3.25 2.05
C LYS A 62 -5.92 3.33 2.65
N SER A 63 -5.52 2.33 3.45
CA SER A 63 -4.17 2.29 4.01
C SER A 63 -3.08 2.26 2.94
N LEU A 64 -3.31 1.54 1.84
CA LEU A 64 -2.40 1.48 0.70
C LEU A 64 -2.29 2.83 -0.02
N GLU A 65 -3.42 3.49 -0.26
CA GLU A 65 -3.47 4.84 -0.87
C GLU A 65 -2.76 5.89 -0.01
N GLU A 66 -2.95 5.85 1.30
CA GLU A 66 -2.25 6.73 2.25
C GLU A 66 -0.74 6.55 2.20
N GLN A 67 -0.24 5.30 2.09
CA GLN A 67 1.19 5.05 1.94
C GLN A 67 1.73 5.62 0.62
N HIS A 68 1.01 5.43 -0.49
CA HIS A 68 1.40 6.01 -1.78
C HIS A 68 1.44 7.54 -1.71
N TYR A 69 0.44 8.17 -1.11
CA TYR A 69 0.41 9.62 -0.96
C TYR A 69 1.57 10.14 -0.10
N ARG A 70 1.87 9.48 1.03
CA ARG A 70 3.03 9.84 1.87
C ARG A 70 4.35 9.70 1.13
N ALA A 71 4.52 8.63 0.35
CA ALA A 71 5.71 8.42 -0.47
C ALA A 71 5.86 9.54 -1.53
N LEU A 72 4.77 9.92 -2.19
CA LEU A 72 4.75 11.02 -3.15
C LEU A 72 5.07 12.36 -2.47
N GLN A 73 4.50 12.64 -1.30
CA GLN A 73 4.78 13.87 -0.54
C GLN A 73 6.25 14.00 -0.16
N LEU A 74 6.87 12.91 0.32
CA LEU A 74 8.30 12.89 0.66
C LEU A 74 9.17 13.15 -0.57
N LEU A 75 8.87 12.50 -1.70
CA LEU A 75 9.57 12.75 -2.96
C LEU A 75 9.46 14.22 -3.38
N LEU A 76 8.25 14.80 -3.34
CA LEU A 76 8.03 16.20 -3.69
C LEU A 76 8.76 17.16 -2.74
N SER A 77 8.79 16.87 -1.43
CA SER A 77 9.55 17.69 -0.48
C SER A 77 11.05 17.62 -0.72
N ASP A 78 11.58 16.45 -1.09
CA ASP A 78 13.00 16.27 -1.41
C ASP A 78 13.37 17.02 -2.70
N PHE A 79 12.52 16.97 -3.73
CA PHE A 79 12.70 17.76 -4.95
C PHE A 79 12.68 19.27 -4.66
N SER A 80 11.75 19.73 -3.82
CA SER A 80 11.65 21.14 -3.42
C SER A 80 12.87 21.61 -2.63
N HIS A 81 13.34 20.80 -1.68
CA HIS A 81 14.55 21.10 -0.90
C HIS A 81 15.78 21.15 -1.80
N LYS A 82 15.93 20.17 -2.70
CA LYS A 82 17.04 20.13 -3.66
C LYS A 82 17.02 21.34 -4.58
N ALA A 83 15.86 21.71 -5.15
CA ALA A 83 15.74 22.91 -5.99
C ALA A 83 16.16 24.19 -5.24
N ARG A 84 15.84 24.31 -3.95
CA ARG A 84 16.25 25.45 -3.13
C ARG A 84 17.77 25.50 -2.90
N CYS A 85 18.42 24.36 -2.70
CA CYS A 85 19.86 24.29 -2.47
C CYS A 85 20.73 24.50 -3.73
N PHE A 86 20.14 24.46 -4.94
CA PHE A 86 20.85 24.65 -6.21
C PHE A 86 20.64 26.04 -6.85
N LEU A 87 19.89 26.94 -6.21
CA LEU A 87 19.82 28.34 -6.64
C LEU A 87 21.01 29.09 -6.04
N PRO A 88 21.91 29.70 -6.86
CA PRO A 88 22.91 30.60 -6.32
C PRO A 88 22.20 31.79 -5.68
N GLU A 89 22.59 32.14 -4.45
CA GLU A 89 22.19 33.41 -3.87
C GLU A 89 22.75 34.52 -4.76
N VAL A 90 21.88 35.14 -5.55
CA VAL A 90 22.18 36.38 -6.24
C VAL A 90 22.18 37.49 -5.19
N GLY A 91 23.37 37.77 -4.66
CA GLY A 91 23.67 38.86 -3.73
C GLY A 91 25.07 39.39 -3.95
#